data_AF-A0A843HK71-F1
#
_entry.id   AF-A0A843HK71-F1
#
_cell.length_a   1.000
_cell.length_b   1.000
_cell.length_c   1.000
_cell.angle_alpha   90.00
_cell.angle_beta   90.00
_cell.angle_gamma   90.00
#
_symmetry.space_group_name_H-M   'P 1'
#
loop_
_entity.id
_entity.type
_entity.pdbx_description
1 polymer ?
#
loop_
_entity_poly.entity_id
_entity_poly.type
_entity_poly.pdbx_seq_one_letter_code
_entity_poly.pdbx_strand_id
1 'polypeptide(L)'
;MKTRIPRDNIHMSWRPIDGYNKQINVFISPREPGKTDTTWWEKIYSQWVVSGKPWGYLVRNNVEITDAMLQDIEDTINKWTIDPVEFQFKKGEFKEGIVDIKIKGKLFFRCVSLSLPLRRIKQAKIRNIGGIFMDEFIIDPKSGEKYNQNEYFKIKELYTTYRRSYEGDGILKMYFCGNPYSLFNPLFVGLGVDVVKLRKDKYEMVNGEWRLYPNIMVKDNYAIEWGVLHPVLKEQLLEKNPFYQFDEEYSDYALEGIAVNDRNIKTGKLPKNFYLSFVLKIAGKFVGIFQNNYINDLEDRFFCKFVDEVSAKRTIYCFEFDEMVERSILMSIDERMKLQRFKDAMRKRMVSFEDINVYYYMEEAYKNL
;
A
#
# COMPACT_ATOMS: atom_id res chain seq x y z
N MET A 1 21.80 -7.24 -23.11
CA MET A 1 20.86 -8.38 -22.97
C MET A 1 19.95 -8.32 -24.18
N LYS A 2 19.84 -9.38 -24.98
CA LYS A 2 18.88 -9.43 -26.10
C LYS A 2 17.55 -9.91 -25.52
N THR A 3 16.57 -9.02 -25.37
CA THR A 3 15.19 -9.40 -25.05
C THR A 3 14.52 -9.92 -26.32
N ARG A 4 13.63 -10.91 -26.19
CA ARG A 4 12.95 -11.50 -27.35
C ARG A 4 11.86 -10.57 -27.93
N ILE A 5 11.39 -9.62 -27.13
CA ILE A 5 10.26 -8.75 -27.45
C ILE A 5 10.67 -7.30 -27.12
N PRO A 6 10.63 -6.37 -28.10
CA PRO A 6 10.72 -4.94 -27.81
C PRO A 6 9.55 -4.55 -26.91
N ARG A 7 9.81 -3.88 -25.78
CA ARG A 7 8.73 -3.30 -24.98
C ARG A 7 7.94 -2.34 -25.86
N ASP A 8 6.63 -2.48 -25.86
CA ASP A 8 5.77 -1.43 -26.40
C ASP A 8 5.84 -0.17 -25.51
N ASN A 9 5.36 0.95 -26.04
CA ASN A 9 5.33 2.23 -25.34
C ASN A 9 3.97 2.50 -24.66
N ILE A 10 3.13 1.48 -24.49
CA ILE A 10 1.78 1.62 -23.92
C ILE A 10 1.64 1.00 -22.53
N HIS A 11 2.57 0.13 -22.12
CA HIS A 11 2.65 -0.42 -20.77
C HIS A 11 3.53 0.41 -19.82
N MET A 12 3.43 0.10 -18.52
CA MET A 12 4.11 0.81 -17.44
C MET A 12 5.63 0.89 -17.58
N SER A 13 6.22 1.97 -17.08
CA SER A 13 7.67 2.13 -16.96
C SER A 13 8.07 2.67 -15.59
N TRP A 14 9.07 2.05 -14.95
CA TRP A 14 9.66 2.55 -13.70
C TRP A 14 10.62 3.73 -13.91
N ARG A 15 10.95 4.08 -15.16
CA ARG A 15 11.94 5.14 -15.47
C ARG A 15 11.60 6.49 -14.83
N PRO A 16 10.35 6.99 -14.85
CA PRO A 16 10.01 8.28 -14.25
C PRO A 16 10.34 8.32 -12.75
N ILE A 17 9.84 7.36 -11.97
CA ILE A 17 10.10 7.30 -10.53
C ILE A 17 11.56 6.96 -10.18
N ASP A 18 12.23 6.10 -10.97
CA ASP A 18 13.64 5.77 -10.78
C ASP A 18 14.55 7.02 -10.85
N GLY A 19 14.17 8.02 -11.66
CA GLY A 19 14.91 9.27 -11.84
C GLY A 19 15.06 10.11 -10.58
N TYR A 20 14.17 9.94 -9.59
CA TYR A 20 14.25 10.67 -8.31
C TYR A 20 15.20 10.03 -7.29
N ASN A 21 15.72 8.84 -7.59
CA ASN A 21 16.69 8.11 -6.79
C ASN A 21 16.33 8.00 -5.29
N LYS A 22 15.07 7.66 -4.99
CA LYS A 22 14.58 7.56 -3.62
C LYS A 22 14.72 6.15 -3.05
N GLN A 23 14.76 6.09 -1.72
CA GLN A 23 14.87 4.83 -0.98
C GLN A 23 13.62 3.98 -1.14
N ILE A 24 12.44 4.60 -1.06
CA ILE A 24 11.15 3.94 -1.21
C ILE A 24 10.48 4.49 -2.47
N ASN A 25 10.11 3.61 -3.39
CA ASN A 25 9.51 3.96 -4.67
C ASN A 25 8.18 3.22 -4.74
N VAL A 26 7.08 3.96 -4.84
CA VAL A 26 5.73 3.38 -4.87
C VAL A 26 5.06 3.71 -6.18
N PHE A 27 4.49 2.70 -6.83
CA PHE A 27 3.71 2.86 -8.04
C PHE A 27 2.31 2.27 -7.85
N ILE A 28 1.30 3.13 -7.82
CA ILE A 28 -0.11 2.72 -7.78
C ILE A 28 -0.73 2.99 -9.14
N SER A 29 -1.48 2.03 -9.68
CA SER A 29 -2.09 2.20 -11.01
C SER A 29 -3.27 1.25 -11.22
N PRO A 30 -4.15 1.54 -12.20
CA PRO A 30 -5.25 0.65 -12.59
C PRO A 30 -4.75 -0.78 -12.93
N ARG A 31 -5.67 -1.73 -13.09
CA ARG A 31 -5.31 -3.10 -13.45
C ARG A 31 -4.73 -3.16 -14.87
N GLU A 32 -3.93 -4.20 -15.12
CA GLU A 32 -3.46 -4.56 -16.46
C GLU A 32 -2.45 -3.63 -17.19
N PRO A 33 -1.74 -2.65 -16.57
CA PRO A 33 -0.68 -1.92 -17.29
C PRO A 33 0.63 -2.71 -17.36
N GLY A 34 0.61 -4.02 -17.05
CA GLY A 34 1.80 -4.88 -17.02
C GLY A 34 2.72 -4.64 -15.82
N LYS A 35 2.20 -4.22 -14.65
CA LYS A 35 2.99 -3.93 -13.43
C LYS A 35 3.91 -5.11 -13.07
N THR A 36 3.29 -6.25 -12.81
CA THR A 36 3.89 -7.47 -12.29
C THR A 36 4.43 -8.35 -13.42
N ASP A 37 3.55 -8.69 -14.37
CA ASP A 37 3.78 -9.69 -15.42
C ASP A 37 4.88 -9.34 -16.43
N THR A 38 5.41 -8.12 -16.42
CA THR A 38 6.46 -7.76 -17.40
C THR A 38 7.41 -6.74 -16.84
N THR A 39 6.90 -5.65 -16.27
CA THR A 39 7.77 -4.51 -15.98
C THR A 39 8.71 -4.76 -14.79
N TRP A 40 8.20 -5.40 -13.75
CA TRP A 40 8.93 -5.71 -12.52
C TRP A 40 9.91 -6.87 -12.67
N TRP A 41 9.43 -8.06 -13.08
CA TRP A 41 10.30 -9.25 -13.18
C TRP A 41 11.45 -9.03 -14.17
N GLU A 42 11.22 -8.28 -15.24
CA GLU A 42 12.29 -7.85 -16.14
C GLU A 42 13.31 -6.93 -15.46
N LYS A 43 12.86 -5.99 -14.63
CA LYS A 43 13.76 -5.11 -13.85
C LYS A 43 14.62 -5.92 -12.87
N ILE A 44 14.04 -6.84 -12.10
CA ILE A 44 14.84 -7.69 -11.19
C ILE A 44 15.84 -8.49 -11.97
N TYR A 45 15.36 -9.24 -12.97
CA TYR A 45 16.15 -10.24 -13.64
C TYR A 45 17.29 -9.58 -14.41
N SER A 46 17.02 -8.49 -15.12
CA SER A 46 18.07 -7.71 -15.79
C SER A 46 19.12 -7.20 -14.81
N GLN A 47 18.71 -6.66 -13.65
CA GLN A 47 19.66 -6.21 -12.63
C GLN A 47 20.42 -7.37 -11.99
N TRP A 48 19.79 -8.51 -11.75
CA TRP A 48 20.42 -9.70 -11.21
C TRP A 48 21.43 -10.30 -12.18
N VAL A 49 21.11 -10.41 -13.46
CA VAL A 49 22.05 -10.92 -14.48
C VAL A 49 23.28 -10.02 -14.58
N VAL A 50 23.13 -8.70 -14.48
CA VAL A 50 24.24 -7.75 -14.56
C VAL A 50 25.08 -7.73 -13.29
N SER A 51 24.45 -7.72 -12.11
CA SER A 51 25.13 -7.49 -10.83
C SER A 51 25.40 -8.75 -10.00
N GLY A 52 24.71 -9.85 -10.28
CA GLY A 52 24.67 -11.06 -9.47
C GLY A 52 23.98 -10.89 -8.11
N LYS A 53 23.38 -9.72 -7.82
CA LYS A 53 22.84 -9.39 -6.51
C LYS A 53 21.41 -9.91 -6.34
N PRO A 54 21.12 -10.74 -5.33
CA PRO A 54 19.78 -11.28 -5.11
C PRO A 54 18.80 -10.21 -4.63
N TRP A 55 17.50 -10.43 -4.82
CA TRP A 55 16.45 -9.53 -4.36
C TRP A 55 15.62 -10.08 -3.20
N GLY A 56 15.01 -9.18 -2.44
CA GLY A 56 13.99 -9.54 -1.45
C GLY A 56 12.61 -9.35 -2.06
N TYR A 57 11.82 -10.41 -2.11
CA TYR A 57 10.44 -10.39 -2.54
C TYR A 57 9.52 -10.53 -1.32
N LEU A 58 8.70 -9.52 -1.04
CA LEU A 58 7.83 -9.51 0.11
C LEU A 58 6.45 -9.96 -0.31
N VAL A 59 5.88 -10.89 0.44
CA VAL A 59 4.47 -11.27 0.35
C VAL A 59 3.80 -11.00 1.69
N ARG A 60 2.49 -10.79 1.70
CA ARG A 60 1.80 -10.45 2.93
C ARG A 60 1.67 -11.67 3.82
N ASN A 61 1.24 -12.80 3.26
CA ASN A 61 1.00 -14.04 4.00
C ASN A 61 1.84 -15.21 3.47
N ASN A 62 2.18 -16.15 4.35
CA ASN A 62 2.97 -17.33 3.98
C ASN A 62 2.20 -18.26 3.03
N VAL A 63 0.87 -18.28 3.12
CA VAL A 63 0.00 -19.05 2.22
C VAL A 63 0.02 -18.57 0.77
N GLU A 64 0.47 -17.34 0.51
CA GLU A 64 0.65 -16.79 -0.84
C GLU A 64 1.89 -17.41 -1.52
N ILE A 65 2.84 -17.93 -0.74
CA ILE A 65 4.06 -18.57 -1.26
C ILE A 65 3.71 -20.00 -1.68
N THR A 66 3.39 -20.15 -2.97
CA THR A 66 2.99 -21.43 -3.56
C THR A 66 3.87 -21.80 -4.74
N ASP A 67 3.84 -23.08 -5.09
CA ASP A 67 4.48 -23.61 -6.32
C ASP A 67 3.93 -22.90 -7.55
N ALA A 68 2.62 -22.70 -7.60
CA ALA A 68 1.93 -22.01 -8.69
C ALA A 68 2.41 -20.56 -8.84
N MET A 69 2.48 -19.80 -7.73
CA MET A 69 3.00 -18.44 -7.76
C MET A 69 4.44 -18.40 -8.32
N LEU A 70 5.31 -19.32 -7.89
CA LEU A 70 6.69 -19.37 -8.37
C LEU A 70 6.78 -19.79 -9.84
N GLN A 71 5.93 -20.71 -10.29
CA GLN A 71 5.84 -21.12 -11.70
C GLN A 71 5.35 -19.96 -12.57
N ASP A 72 4.32 -19.22 -12.15
CA ASP A 72 3.81 -18.06 -12.90
C ASP A 72 4.89 -16.99 -13.10
N ILE A 73 5.74 -16.79 -12.08
CA ILE A 73 6.89 -15.89 -12.16
C ILE A 73 7.95 -16.44 -13.13
N GLU A 74 8.28 -17.73 -13.05
CA GLU A 74 9.21 -18.40 -13.95
C GLU A 74 8.76 -18.29 -15.42
N ASP A 75 7.51 -18.66 -15.70
CA ASP A 75 6.87 -18.59 -17.00
C ASP A 75 6.87 -17.15 -17.52
N THR A 76 6.58 -16.19 -16.65
CA THR A 76 6.63 -14.77 -16.96
C THR A 76 8.01 -14.32 -17.41
N ILE A 77 9.08 -14.73 -16.73
CA ILE A 77 10.46 -14.42 -17.14
C ILE A 77 10.76 -15.08 -18.49
N ASN A 78 10.36 -16.34 -18.64
CA ASN A 78 10.57 -17.14 -19.86
C ASN A 78 9.86 -16.59 -21.12
N LYS A 79 8.83 -15.73 -20.97
CA LYS A 79 8.17 -15.05 -22.10
C LYS A 79 9.11 -14.13 -22.89
N TRP A 80 10.10 -13.51 -22.23
CA TRP A 80 10.94 -12.47 -22.84
C TRP A 80 12.45 -12.73 -22.73
N THR A 81 12.89 -13.76 -22.00
CA THR A 81 14.28 -14.25 -22.05
C THR A 81 14.52 -15.13 -23.28
N ILE A 82 15.78 -15.18 -23.74
CA ILE A 82 16.21 -16.08 -24.82
C ILE A 82 16.53 -17.46 -24.27
N ASP A 83 17.29 -17.49 -23.17
CA ASP A 83 17.63 -18.71 -22.47
C ASP A 83 16.55 -18.97 -21.40
N PRO A 84 15.86 -20.12 -21.45
CA PRO A 84 14.92 -20.49 -20.42
C PRO A 84 15.59 -20.50 -19.03
N VAL A 85 14.88 -19.95 -18.05
CA VAL A 85 15.21 -20.03 -16.63
C VAL A 85 14.41 -21.15 -16.00
N GLU A 86 15.03 -21.82 -15.03
CA GLU A 86 14.41 -22.83 -14.19
C GLU A 86 14.70 -22.45 -12.72
N PHE A 87 13.65 -22.37 -11.92
CA PHE A 87 13.69 -22.03 -10.52
C PHE A 87 13.98 -23.27 -9.68
N GLN A 88 14.95 -23.12 -8.78
CA GLN A 88 15.33 -24.14 -7.82
C GLN A 88 14.98 -23.65 -6.42
N PHE A 89 14.05 -24.31 -5.75
CA PHE A 89 13.60 -23.98 -4.39
C PHE A 89 13.15 -25.24 -3.65
N LYS A 90 13.02 -25.17 -2.32
CA LYS A 90 12.57 -26.29 -1.48
C LYS A 90 11.13 -26.09 -1.05
N LYS A 91 10.21 -26.94 -1.51
CA LYS A 91 8.78 -26.87 -1.16
C LYS A 91 8.51 -26.93 0.35
N GLY A 92 9.38 -27.59 1.12
CA GLY A 92 9.29 -27.63 2.59
C GLY A 92 9.39 -26.25 3.25
N GLU A 93 10.06 -25.28 2.60
CA GLU A 93 10.27 -23.93 3.13
C GLU A 93 9.01 -23.03 3.00
N PHE A 94 8.00 -23.44 2.22
CA PHE A 94 6.78 -22.64 2.02
C PHE A 94 6.07 -22.35 3.36
N LYS A 95 5.93 -23.39 4.20
CA LYS A 95 5.33 -23.27 5.53
C LYS A 95 6.15 -22.40 6.48
N GLU A 96 7.44 -22.23 6.21
CA GLU A 96 8.33 -21.40 7.01
C GLU A 96 8.21 -19.91 6.71
N GLY A 97 7.59 -19.54 5.58
CA GLY A 97 7.38 -18.15 5.16
C GLY A 97 8.65 -17.44 4.68
N ILE A 98 9.75 -18.17 4.51
CA ILE A 98 11.01 -17.68 3.92
C ILE A 98 11.47 -18.74 2.92
N VAL A 99 11.56 -18.39 1.65
CA VAL A 99 11.91 -19.35 0.58
C VAL A 99 13.00 -18.76 -0.30
N ASP A 100 14.06 -19.52 -0.53
CA ASP A 100 15.13 -19.15 -1.46
C ASP A 100 14.84 -19.66 -2.86
N ILE A 101 14.80 -18.75 -3.84
CA ILE A 101 14.62 -19.08 -5.26
C ILE A 101 15.97 -18.89 -5.94
N LYS A 102 16.48 -19.97 -6.52
CA LYS A 102 17.78 -19.98 -7.22
C LYS A 102 17.62 -20.25 -8.70
N ILE A 103 18.49 -19.64 -9.51
CA ILE A 103 18.65 -19.95 -10.93
C ILE A 103 20.09 -20.44 -11.11
N LYS A 104 20.26 -21.63 -11.70
CA LYS A 104 21.59 -22.25 -11.91
C LYS A 104 22.43 -22.27 -10.61
N GLY A 105 21.81 -22.64 -9.49
CA GLY A 105 22.44 -22.72 -8.16
C GLY A 105 22.72 -21.38 -7.46
N LYS A 106 22.52 -20.24 -8.13
CA LYS A 106 22.74 -18.89 -7.57
C LYS A 106 21.43 -18.30 -7.06
N LEU A 107 21.45 -17.67 -5.88
CA LEU A 107 20.27 -17.00 -5.31
C LEU A 107 19.82 -15.87 -6.25
N PHE A 108 18.58 -15.97 -6.72
CA PHE A 108 17.93 -14.98 -7.57
C PHE A 108 17.11 -14.00 -6.72
N PHE A 109 16.16 -14.52 -5.96
CA PHE A 109 15.47 -13.76 -4.92
C PHE A 109 15.11 -14.66 -3.75
N ARG A 110 14.81 -14.04 -2.61
CA ARG A 110 14.22 -14.69 -1.44
C ARG A 110 12.83 -14.12 -1.22
N CYS A 111 11.84 -14.99 -1.18
CA CYS A 111 10.50 -14.64 -0.75
C CYS A 111 10.45 -14.57 0.79
N VAL A 112 9.86 -13.52 1.34
CA VAL A 112 9.69 -13.32 2.79
C VAL A 112 8.26 -12.89 3.08
N SER A 113 7.58 -13.68 3.91
CA SER A 113 6.25 -13.35 4.39
C SER A 113 6.29 -12.35 5.54
N LEU A 114 5.49 -11.29 5.42
CA LEU A 114 5.29 -10.30 6.48
C LEU A 114 4.40 -10.80 7.63
N SER A 115 3.68 -11.91 7.47
CA SER A 115 2.90 -12.51 8.56
C SER A 115 3.79 -13.15 9.63
N LEU A 116 5.07 -13.40 9.32
CA LEU A 116 6.02 -13.98 10.27
C LEU A 116 6.25 -13.11 11.52
N PRO A 117 6.57 -13.73 12.68
CA PRO A 117 7.04 -12.99 13.85
C PRO A 117 8.33 -12.22 13.55
N LEU A 118 8.47 -11.03 14.13
CA LEU A 118 9.58 -10.12 13.85
C LEU A 118 10.97 -10.75 14.00
N ARG A 119 11.14 -11.64 14.99
CA ARG A 119 12.39 -12.39 15.21
C ARG A 119 12.80 -13.20 13.97
N ARG A 120 11.84 -13.85 13.28
CA ARG A 120 12.11 -14.63 12.07
C ARG A 120 12.40 -13.72 10.86
N ILE A 121 11.68 -12.60 10.74
CA ILE A 121 11.94 -11.58 9.71
C ILE A 121 13.40 -11.08 9.79
N LYS A 122 13.91 -10.83 11.00
CA LYS A 122 15.32 -10.43 11.22
C LYS A 122 16.33 -11.52 10.84
N GLN A 123 15.93 -12.79 10.88
CA GLN A 123 16.77 -13.92 10.46
C GLN A 123 16.80 -14.09 8.94
N ALA A 124 15.86 -13.49 8.20
CA ALA A 124 15.74 -13.60 6.74
C ALA A 124 16.86 -12.86 5.96
N LYS A 125 18.01 -12.55 6.59
CA LYS A 125 19.12 -11.76 6.06
C LYS A 125 19.64 -12.30 4.72
N ILE A 126 19.77 -11.40 3.75
CA ILE A 126 20.39 -11.63 2.44
C ILE A 126 21.65 -10.75 2.38
N ARG A 127 22.79 -11.32 2.00
CA ARG A 127 24.04 -10.55 1.81
C ARG A 127 24.04 -9.90 0.42
N ASN A 128 24.53 -8.66 0.34
CA ASN A 128 24.70 -7.90 -0.90
C ASN A 128 23.45 -7.90 -1.80
N ILE A 129 22.29 -7.63 -1.20
CA ILE A 129 20.99 -7.56 -1.88
C ILE A 129 20.96 -6.44 -2.94
N GLY A 130 20.28 -6.66 -4.06
CA GLY A 130 20.09 -5.66 -5.13
C GLY A 130 18.98 -4.66 -4.81
N GLY A 131 17.88 -5.14 -4.23
CA GLY A 131 16.73 -4.34 -3.86
C GLY A 131 15.66 -5.17 -3.15
N ILE A 132 14.59 -4.49 -2.73
CA ILE A 132 13.42 -5.12 -2.09
C ILE A 132 12.17 -4.74 -2.88
N PHE A 133 11.22 -5.65 -3.00
CA PHE A 133 9.94 -5.35 -3.63
C PHE A 133 8.78 -6.07 -2.99
N MET A 134 7.62 -5.43 -3.06
CA MET A 134 6.34 -5.98 -2.67
C MET A 134 5.31 -5.66 -3.75
N ASP A 135 4.70 -6.71 -4.30
CA ASP A 135 3.53 -6.57 -5.15
C ASP A 135 2.24 -6.55 -4.32
N GLU A 136 1.16 -6.05 -4.91
CA GLU A 136 -0.16 -5.89 -4.28
C GLU A 136 -0.07 -5.40 -2.82
N PHE A 137 0.73 -4.34 -2.60
CA PHE A 137 0.96 -3.79 -1.25
C PHE A 137 -0.30 -3.10 -0.67
N ILE A 138 -1.26 -2.76 -1.53
CA ILE A 138 -2.59 -2.26 -1.15
C ILE A 138 -3.57 -3.43 -1.26
N ILE A 139 -4.28 -3.70 -0.16
CA ILE A 139 -5.30 -4.75 -0.11
C ILE A 139 -6.67 -4.20 -0.52
N ASP A 140 -7.58 -5.11 -0.87
CA ASP A 140 -9.00 -4.79 -0.95
C ASP A 140 -9.72 -5.23 0.35
N PRO A 141 -9.99 -4.32 1.31
CA PRO A 141 -10.71 -4.68 2.52
C PRO A 141 -12.14 -5.18 2.28
N LYS A 142 -12.77 -4.84 1.14
CA LYS A 142 -14.15 -5.29 0.84
C LYS A 142 -14.21 -6.79 0.52
N SER A 143 -13.12 -7.38 0.02
CA SER A 143 -13.00 -8.82 -0.23
C SER A 143 -12.55 -9.63 1.00
N GLY A 144 -12.44 -8.98 2.17
CA GLY A 144 -12.11 -9.62 3.44
C GLY A 144 -10.60 -9.67 3.75
N GLU A 145 -9.77 -9.10 2.88
CA GLU A 145 -8.33 -8.97 3.11
C GLU A 145 -8.02 -8.04 4.29
N LYS A 146 -6.89 -8.28 4.97
CA LYS A 146 -6.43 -7.47 6.10
C LYS A 146 -4.93 -7.26 6.05
N TYR A 147 -4.50 -6.06 6.47
CA TYR A 147 -3.09 -5.78 6.70
C TYR A 147 -2.60 -6.55 7.92
N ASN A 148 -1.32 -6.91 7.94
CA ASN A 148 -0.70 -7.46 9.14
C ASN A 148 -0.64 -6.40 10.26
N GLN A 149 -0.76 -6.85 11.51
CA GLN A 149 -0.49 -5.98 12.65
C GLN A 149 0.94 -5.43 12.56
N ASN A 150 1.09 -4.12 12.70
CA ASN A 150 2.36 -3.40 12.61
C ASN A 150 3.13 -3.65 11.29
N GLU A 151 2.44 -3.84 10.16
CA GLU A 151 3.05 -4.19 8.85
C GLU A 151 4.17 -3.23 8.44
N TYR A 152 3.96 -1.92 8.53
CA TYR A 152 4.99 -0.93 8.21
C TYR A 152 6.24 -1.06 9.10
N PHE A 153 6.05 -1.34 10.40
CA PHE A 153 7.17 -1.56 11.30
C PHE A 153 7.96 -2.81 10.91
N LYS A 154 7.29 -3.90 10.50
CA LYS A 154 7.94 -5.10 9.98
C LYS A 154 8.75 -4.79 8.71
N ILE A 155 8.18 -4.02 7.78
CA ILE A 155 8.86 -3.55 6.56
C ILE A 155 10.12 -2.75 6.92
N LYS A 156 10.02 -1.81 7.87
CA LYS A 156 11.14 -0.98 8.35
C LYS A 156 12.26 -1.82 8.99
N GLU A 157 11.90 -2.80 9.81
CA GLU A 157 12.87 -3.69 10.47
C GLU A 157 13.57 -4.62 9.46
N LEU A 158 12.84 -5.11 8.46
CA LEU A 158 13.40 -5.89 7.37
C LEU A 158 14.37 -5.05 6.53
N TYR A 159 13.95 -3.85 6.13
CA TYR A 159 14.81 -2.90 5.43
C TYR A 159 16.11 -2.66 6.19
N THR A 160 16.02 -2.38 7.49
CA THR A 160 17.18 -2.13 8.35
C THR A 160 18.11 -3.35 8.40
N THR A 161 17.54 -4.56 8.45
CA THR A 161 18.30 -5.81 8.45
C THR A 161 19.08 -6.00 7.14
N TYR A 162 18.44 -5.69 6.00
CA TYR A 162 19.08 -5.78 4.68
C TYR A 162 20.09 -4.66 4.45
N ARG A 163 19.80 -3.43 4.89
CA ARG A 163 20.72 -2.30 4.76
C ARG A 163 22.05 -2.53 5.47
N ARG A 164 22.04 -3.19 6.64
CA ARG A 164 23.26 -3.60 7.38
C ARG A 164 24.12 -4.62 6.62
N SER A 165 23.54 -5.29 5.64
CA SER A 165 24.18 -6.36 4.86
C SER A 165 24.40 -5.95 3.41
N TYR A 166 24.11 -4.68 3.09
CA TYR A 166 24.23 -4.10 1.77
C TYR A 166 25.64 -3.52 1.59
N GLU A 167 26.36 -4.03 0.60
CA GLU A 167 27.75 -3.68 0.30
C GLU A 167 27.86 -2.73 -0.92
N GLY A 168 26.75 -2.17 -1.39
CA GLY A 168 26.77 -1.18 -2.48
C GLY A 168 27.03 0.24 -1.99
N ASP A 169 27.59 1.06 -2.88
CA ASP A 169 27.92 2.47 -2.61
C ASP A 169 26.70 3.42 -2.62
N GLY A 170 25.49 2.87 -2.75
CA GLY A 170 24.26 3.64 -2.92
C GLY A 170 23.20 3.43 -1.85
N ILE A 171 21.99 3.90 -2.16
CA ILE A 171 20.80 3.70 -1.34
C ILE A 171 20.20 2.35 -1.72
N LEU A 172 20.01 1.46 -0.73
CA LEU A 172 19.19 0.26 -0.93
C LEU A 172 17.76 0.69 -1.22
N LYS A 173 17.23 0.34 -2.40
CA LYS A 173 15.90 0.73 -2.86
C LYS A 173 14.85 -0.33 -2.50
N MET A 174 13.66 0.15 -2.13
CA MET A 174 12.43 -0.61 -2.00
C MET A 174 11.46 -0.15 -3.09
N TYR A 175 10.73 -1.11 -3.64
CA TYR A 175 9.71 -0.87 -4.66
C TYR A 175 8.39 -1.48 -4.19
N PHE A 176 7.31 -0.74 -4.35
CA PHE A 176 5.97 -1.20 -3.97
C PHE A 176 5.04 -0.95 -5.15
N CYS A 177 4.26 -1.94 -5.56
CA CYS A 177 3.18 -1.72 -6.51
C CYS A 177 1.88 -2.38 -6.10
N GLY A 178 0.77 -1.80 -6.54
CA GLY A 178 -0.54 -2.31 -6.22
C GLY A 178 -1.64 -1.57 -6.97
N ASN A 179 -2.81 -2.17 -6.99
CA ASN A 179 -4.00 -1.50 -7.50
C ASN A 179 -4.53 -0.51 -6.44
N PRO A 180 -5.04 0.66 -6.84
CA PRO A 180 -5.50 1.68 -5.91
C PRO A 180 -6.90 1.31 -5.40
N TYR A 181 -7.05 0.26 -4.58
CA TYR A 181 -8.34 -0.05 -3.93
C TYR A 181 -8.69 1.03 -2.89
N SER A 182 -7.69 1.43 -2.11
CA SER A 182 -7.73 2.53 -1.15
C SER A 182 -6.36 3.23 -1.07
N LEU A 183 -6.36 4.53 -0.81
CA LEU A 183 -5.15 5.28 -0.46
C LEU A 183 -4.74 5.05 1.01
N PHE A 184 -5.59 4.43 1.83
CA PHE A 184 -5.19 3.96 3.15
C PHE A 184 -4.41 2.65 3.08
N ASN A 185 -3.18 2.72 3.55
CA ASN A 185 -2.34 1.55 3.74
C ASN A 185 -1.26 1.82 4.81
N PRO A 186 -0.75 0.78 5.50
CA PRO A 186 0.25 0.94 6.55
C PRO A 186 1.52 1.67 6.08
N LEU A 187 1.94 1.47 4.82
CA LEU A 187 3.13 2.11 4.27
C LEU A 187 2.95 3.63 4.20
N PHE A 188 1.82 4.11 3.68
CA PHE A 188 1.51 5.54 3.57
C PHE A 188 1.33 6.20 4.93
N VAL A 189 0.60 5.55 5.84
CA VAL A 189 0.45 6.01 7.24
C VAL A 189 1.82 6.13 7.91
N GLY A 190 2.64 5.09 7.76
CA GLY A 190 3.98 5.02 8.36
C GLY A 190 4.98 6.02 7.80
N LEU A 191 4.83 6.41 6.53
CA LEU A 191 5.64 7.43 5.88
C LEU A 191 5.08 8.84 6.05
N GLY A 192 3.89 9.01 6.63
CA GLY A 192 3.21 10.30 6.74
C GLY A 192 2.87 10.89 5.37
N VAL A 193 2.41 10.06 4.43
CA VAL A 193 2.01 10.51 3.10
C VAL A 193 0.74 11.35 3.19
N ASP A 194 0.81 12.57 2.67
CA ASP A 194 -0.35 13.43 2.50
C ASP A 194 -1.13 12.98 1.26
N VAL A 195 -2.00 11.99 1.43
CA VAL A 195 -2.74 11.36 0.32
C VAL A 195 -3.63 12.35 -0.43
N VAL A 196 -4.04 13.46 0.20
CA VAL A 196 -4.83 14.53 -0.42
C VAL A 196 -4.01 15.30 -1.48
N LYS A 197 -2.68 15.25 -1.42
CA LYS A 197 -1.78 15.85 -2.41
C LYS A 197 -1.38 14.89 -3.54
N LEU A 198 -1.72 13.61 -3.47
CA LEU A 198 -1.45 12.68 -4.56
C LEU A 198 -2.28 13.05 -5.79
N ARG A 199 -1.68 12.99 -6.97
CA ARG A 199 -2.32 13.29 -8.25
C ARG A 199 -2.00 12.17 -9.22
N LYS A 200 -2.98 11.81 -10.03
CA LYS A 200 -2.80 10.85 -11.11
C LYS A 200 -1.93 11.45 -12.21
N ASP A 201 -1.16 10.61 -12.87
CA ASP A 201 -0.49 10.93 -14.12
C ASP A 201 -1.52 11.34 -15.18
N LYS A 202 -1.04 12.00 -16.23
CA LYS A 202 -1.88 12.43 -17.35
C LYS A 202 -1.24 12.05 -18.67
N TYR A 203 -2.06 11.57 -19.60
CA TYR A 203 -1.68 11.50 -21.01
C TYR A 203 -2.26 12.69 -21.77
N GLU A 204 -1.46 13.30 -22.65
CA GLU A 204 -1.93 14.29 -23.60
C GLU A 204 -1.46 13.96 -25.01
N MET A 205 -2.30 14.23 -26.00
CA MET A 205 -1.94 14.10 -27.40
C MET A 205 -1.13 15.33 -27.82
N VAL A 206 0.12 15.13 -28.22
CA VAL A 206 1.02 16.19 -28.72
C VAL A 206 1.54 15.77 -30.08
N ASN A 207 1.21 16.54 -31.12
CA ASN A 207 1.60 16.26 -32.51
C ASN A 207 1.21 14.84 -33.00
N GLY A 208 0.06 14.33 -32.57
CA GLY A 208 -0.43 13.00 -32.96
C GLY A 208 0.16 11.84 -32.16
N GLU A 209 0.97 12.12 -31.15
CA GLU A 209 1.53 11.11 -30.25
C GLU A 209 1.05 11.33 -28.81
N TRP A 210 0.68 10.24 -28.13
CA TRP A 210 0.38 10.27 -26.70
C TRP A 210 1.67 10.48 -25.90
N ARG A 211 1.68 11.48 -25.02
CA ARG A 211 2.79 11.76 -24.09
C ARG A 211 2.33 11.65 -22.65
N LEU A 212 3.10 10.92 -21.85
CA LEU A 212 2.90 10.79 -20.40
C LEU A 212 3.49 12.01 -19.67
N TYR A 213 2.69 12.60 -18.81
CA TYR A 213 3.07 13.64 -17.85
C TYR A 213 2.92 13.06 -16.44
N PRO A 214 4.02 12.55 -15.85
CA PRO A 214 3.98 11.91 -14.56
C PRO A 214 3.82 12.93 -13.42
N ASN A 215 2.92 12.66 -12.49
CA ASN A 215 2.65 13.47 -11.31
C ASN A 215 3.23 12.80 -10.06
N ILE A 216 4.55 12.85 -9.92
CA ILE A 216 5.26 12.11 -8.87
C ILE A 216 5.36 12.96 -7.61
N MET A 217 4.81 12.45 -6.51
CA MET A 217 5.02 13.04 -5.18
C MET A 217 6.40 12.63 -4.66
N VAL A 218 7.22 13.61 -4.31
CA VAL A 218 8.58 13.39 -3.84
C VAL A 218 8.79 13.99 -2.46
N LYS A 219 9.41 13.21 -1.57
CA LYS A 219 9.92 13.63 -0.26
C LYS A 219 11.35 13.15 -0.08
N ASP A 220 11.90 13.31 1.12
CA ASP A 220 13.30 13.02 1.41
C ASP A 220 13.66 11.58 1.08
N ASN A 221 12.86 10.62 1.57
CA ASN A 221 13.13 9.20 1.47
C ASN A 221 12.23 8.43 0.49
N TYR A 222 11.16 9.05 -0.05
CA TYR A 222 10.23 8.36 -0.93
C TYR A 222 9.84 9.14 -2.20
N ALA A 223 9.45 8.41 -3.23
CA ALA A 223 8.73 8.87 -4.39
C ALA A 223 7.47 8.01 -4.57
N ILE A 224 6.34 8.62 -4.95
CA ILE A 224 5.07 7.93 -5.19
C ILE A 224 4.51 8.42 -6.53
N GLU A 225 4.30 7.48 -7.44
CA GLU A 225 3.69 7.70 -8.76
C GLU A 225 2.30 7.07 -8.78
N TRP A 226 1.31 7.82 -9.27
CA TRP A 226 -0.05 7.32 -9.46
C TRP A 226 -0.34 7.23 -10.95
N GLY A 227 0.03 6.10 -11.54
CA GLY A 227 -0.12 5.84 -12.96
C GLY A 227 -1.57 5.80 -13.42
N VAL A 228 -1.76 6.10 -14.70
CA VAL A 228 -3.01 5.90 -15.43
C VAL A 228 -2.75 4.98 -16.63
N LEU A 229 -3.79 4.31 -17.12
CA LEU A 229 -3.67 3.50 -18.33
C LEU A 229 -3.38 4.39 -19.54
N HIS A 230 -2.50 3.92 -20.41
CA HIS A 230 -2.34 4.52 -21.73
C HIS A 230 -3.67 4.46 -22.49
N PRO A 231 -4.13 5.53 -23.17
CA PRO A 231 -5.44 5.54 -23.82
C PRO A 231 -5.65 4.38 -24.81
N VAL A 232 -4.66 4.08 -25.64
CA VAL A 232 -4.69 2.93 -26.56
C VAL A 232 -4.81 1.59 -25.83
N LEU A 233 -4.14 1.42 -24.68
CA LEU A 233 -4.25 0.19 -23.90
C LEU A 233 -5.65 0.07 -23.29
N LYS A 234 -6.21 1.17 -22.78
CA LYS A 234 -7.57 1.22 -22.23
C LYS A 234 -8.62 0.79 -23.26
N GLU A 235 -8.52 1.28 -24.50
CA GLU A 235 -9.39 0.87 -25.60
C GLU A 235 -9.28 -0.63 -25.89
N GLN A 236 -8.06 -1.16 -25.97
CA GLN A 236 -7.83 -2.59 -26.18
C GLN A 236 -8.41 -3.47 -25.07
N LEU A 237 -8.37 -3.01 -23.81
CA LEU A 237 -8.94 -3.74 -22.67
C LEU A 237 -10.47 -3.74 -22.72
N LEU A 238 -11.09 -2.61 -23.06
CA LEU A 238 -12.54 -2.48 -23.22
C LEU A 238 -13.10 -3.37 -24.33
N GLU A 239 -12.34 -3.55 -25.42
CA GLU A 239 -12.74 -4.45 -26.52
C GLU A 239 -12.62 -5.93 -26.15
N LYS A 240 -11.60 -6.30 -25.37
CA LYS A 240 -11.28 -7.69 -25.06
C LYS A 240 -12.05 -8.25 -23.87
N ASN A 241 -12.43 -7.41 -22.91
CA ASN A 241 -13.05 -7.86 -21.67
C ASN A 241 -14.48 -7.30 -21.55
N PRO A 242 -15.51 -8.14 -21.74
CA PRO A 242 -16.90 -7.70 -21.68
C PRO A 242 -17.32 -7.23 -20.29
N PHE A 243 -16.64 -7.65 -19.21
CA PHE A 243 -17.02 -7.28 -17.85
C PHE A 243 -16.84 -5.79 -17.54
N TYR A 244 -15.99 -5.07 -18.30
CA TYR A 244 -15.83 -3.63 -18.14
C TYR A 244 -17.07 -2.81 -18.56
N GLN A 245 -18.02 -3.41 -19.30
CA GLN A 245 -19.18 -2.69 -19.81
C GLN A 245 -20.39 -2.71 -18.84
N PHE A 246 -20.38 -3.60 -17.84
CA PHE A 246 -21.55 -3.89 -17.02
C PHE A 246 -21.41 -3.50 -15.54
N ASP A 247 -20.20 -3.14 -15.10
CA ASP A 247 -19.91 -2.80 -13.70
C ASP A 247 -19.08 -1.51 -13.63
N GLU A 248 -19.74 -0.41 -13.27
CA GLU A 248 -19.13 0.91 -13.14
C GLU A 248 -18.06 0.93 -12.03
N GLU A 249 -18.30 0.28 -10.89
CA GLU A 249 -17.34 0.24 -9.78
C GLU A 249 -16.10 -0.57 -10.17
N TYR A 250 -16.28 -1.70 -10.87
CA TYR A 250 -15.17 -2.50 -11.37
C TYR A 250 -14.34 -1.72 -12.40
N SER A 251 -14.97 -1.08 -13.38
CA SER A 251 -14.29 -0.29 -14.40
C SER A 251 -13.56 0.92 -13.82
N ASP A 252 -14.11 1.53 -12.79
CA ASP A 252 -13.52 2.69 -12.14
C ASP A 252 -12.20 2.39 -11.42
N TYR A 253 -12.08 1.27 -10.72
CA TYR A 253 -10.79 0.90 -10.14
C TYR A 253 -9.86 0.29 -11.21
N ALA A 254 -10.39 -0.55 -12.09
CA ALA A 254 -9.58 -1.34 -13.01
C ALA A 254 -9.06 -0.54 -14.20
N LEU A 255 -9.82 0.45 -14.70
CA LEU A 255 -9.45 1.27 -15.84
C LEU A 255 -9.06 2.70 -15.44
N GLU A 256 -9.86 3.35 -14.60
CA GLU A 256 -9.58 4.73 -14.17
C GLU A 256 -8.59 4.81 -13.01
N GLY A 257 -8.35 3.69 -12.30
CA GLY A 257 -7.47 3.66 -11.14
C GLY A 257 -7.99 4.53 -10.00
N ILE A 258 -9.31 4.58 -9.82
CA ILE A 258 -9.95 5.29 -8.71
C ILE A 258 -9.93 4.42 -7.46
N ALA A 259 -9.61 5.04 -6.32
CA ALA A 259 -9.73 4.43 -5.00
C ALA A 259 -11.20 4.23 -4.62
N VAL A 260 -11.80 3.17 -5.16
CA VAL A 260 -13.24 2.89 -5.04
C VAL A 260 -13.70 2.74 -3.59
N ASN A 261 -12.82 2.28 -2.70
CA ASN A 261 -13.16 2.13 -1.27
C ASN A 261 -13.21 3.49 -0.54
N ASP A 262 -12.61 4.53 -1.11
CA ASP A 262 -12.51 5.85 -0.49
C ASP A 262 -13.60 6.82 -0.95
N ARG A 263 -14.32 6.51 -2.04
CA ARG A 263 -15.25 7.42 -2.75
C ARG A 263 -16.30 8.11 -1.89
N ASN A 264 -16.80 7.38 -0.89
CA ASN A 264 -17.91 7.83 -0.05
C ASN A 264 -17.43 8.44 1.29
N ILE A 265 -16.12 8.59 1.48
CA ILE A 265 -15.55 9.15 2.71
C ILE A 265 -15.59 10.68 2.63
N LYS A 266 -16.35 11.30 3.54
CA LYS A 266 -16.39 12.76 3.70
C LYS A 266 -15.09 13.26 4.32
N THR A 267 -14.23 13.86 3.51
CA THR A 267 -12.96 14.45 3.99
C THR A 267 -12.97 15.98 3.87
N GLY A 268 -12.25 16.67 4.75
CA GLY A 268 -12.21 18.13 4.73
C GLY A 268 -11.44 18.74 5.88
N LYS A 269 -11.55 20.07 6.05
CA LYS A 269 -10.97 20.77 7.20
C LYS A 269 -11.99 20.87 8.33
N LEU A 270 -11.53 20.83 9.58
CA LEU A 270 -12.37 21.01 10.76
C LEU A 270 -13.17 22.32 10.65
N PRO A 271 -14.52 22.28 10.67
CA PRO A 271 -15.33 23.49 10.62
C PRO A 271 -15.24 24.32 11.92
N LYS A 272 -15.49 25.63 11.83
CA LYS A 272 -15.29 26.58 12.96
C LYS A 272 -16.24 26.36 14.14
N ASN A 273 -17.43 25.81 13.89
CA ASN A 273 -18.52 25.63 14.85
C ASN A 273 -18.45 24.32 15.65
N PHE A 274 -17.28 23.68 15.66
CA PHE A 274 -17.08 22.40 16.33
C PHE A 274 -16.21 22.56 17.58
N TYR A 275 -16.50 21.79 18.62
CA TYR A 275 -15.68 21.72 19.83
C TYR A 275 -15.17 20.30 20.07
N LEU A 276 -13.96 20.16 20.61
CA LEU A 276 -13.42 18.84 20.99
C LEU A 276 -14.27 18.25 22.12
N SER A 277 -14.99 17.17 21.81
CA SER A 277 -15.88 16.47 22.73
C SER A 277 -15.10 15.44 23.55
N PHE A 278 -14.40 14.53 22.88
CA PHE A 278 -13.54 13.53 23.53
C PHE A 278 -12.41 13.08 22.60
N VAL A 279 -11.47 12.30 23.13
CA VAL A 279 -10.34 11.73 22.37
C VAL A 279 -10.36 10.21 22.48
N LEU A 280 -10.16 9.53 21.37
CA LEU A 280 -9.88 8.09 21.34
C LEU A 280 -8.39 7.88 21.12
N LYS A 281 -7.81 6.89 21.78
CA LYS A 281 -6.48 6.38 21.43
C LYS A 281 -6.63 5.02 20.75
N ILE A 282 -6.10 4.90 19.53
CA ILE A 282 -6.29 3.75 18.64
C ILE A 282 -4.99 3.54 17.84
N ALA A 283 -4.49 2.31 17.81
CA ALA A 283 -3.21 1.88 17.25
C ALA A 283 -2.08 2.90 17.48
N GLY A 284 -1.96 3.37 18.72
CA GLY A 284 -0.93 4.34 19.14
C GLY A 284 -1.12 5.79 18.66
N LYS A 285 -2.25 6.11 18.01
CA LYS A 285 -2.61 7.46 17.56
C LYS A 285 -3.73 8.03 18.43
N PHE A 286 -3.75 9.36 18.59
CA PHE A 286 -4.87 10.05 19.22
C PHE A 286 -5.79 10.63 18.15
N VAL A 287 -7.07 10.26 18.19
CA VAL A 287 -8.11 10.79 17.32
C VAL A 287 -9.05 11.67 18.15
N GLY A 288 -9.04 12.97 17.87
CA GLY A 288 -9.96 13.92 18.48
C GLY A 288 -11.31 13.86 17.79
N ILE A 289 -12.37 13.71 18.58
CA ILE A 289 -13.76 13.70 18.13
C ILE A 289 -14.39 15.04 18.47
N PHE A 290 -14.67 15.82 17.44
CA PHE A 290 -15.23 17.16 17.54
C PHE A 290 -16.72 17.11 17.27
N GLN A 291 -17.52 17.78 18.10
CA GLN A 291 -18.98 17.80 17.98
C GLN A 291 -19.43 19.18 17.50
N ASN A 292 -20.40 19.20 16.58
CA ASN A 292 -21.03 20.42 16.10
C ASN A 292 -21.84 21.09 17.24
N ASN A 293 -21.67 22.40 17.41
CA ASN A 293 -22.45 23.20 18.37
C ASN A 293 -23.93 23.34 17.98
N TYR A 294 -24.27 23.20 16.70
CA TYR A 294 -25.63 23.34 16.20
C TYR A 294 -26.35 21.98 16.17
N ILE A 295 -27.23 21.75 17.14
CA ILE A 295 -27.96 20.48 17.30
C ILE A 295 -28.86 20.14 16.10
N ASN A 296 -29.29 21.15 15.34
CA ASN A 296 -30.21 21.00 14.20
C ASN A 296 -29.48 20.70 12.88
N ASP A 297 -28.16 20.80 12.84
CA ASP A 297 -27.37 20.43 11.67
C ASP A 297 -27.16 18.90 11.69
N LEU A 298 -27.89 18.23 10.81
CA LEU A 298 -27.92 16.77 10.73
C LEU A 298 -26.95 16.22 9.67
N GLU A 299 -26.31 17.06 8.86
CA GLU A 299 -25.44 16.55 7.79
C GLU A 299 -24.04 16.19 8.31
N ASP A 300 -23.48 17.00 9.21
CA ASP A 300 -22.17 16.79 9.83
C ASP A 300 -22.24 17.05 11.35
N ARG A 301 -22.62 16.01 12.09
CA ARG A 301 -22.76 16.09 13.55
C ARG A 301 -21.43 16.01 14.27
N PHE A 302 -20.49 15.24 13.71
CA PHE A 302 -19.14 15.08 14.25
C PHE A 302 -18.08 15.23 13.18
N PHE A 303 -16.90 15.65 13.60
CA PHE A 303 -15.70 15.72 12.79
C PHE A 303 -14.54 15.04 13.53
N CYS A 304 -13.78 14.21 12.83
CA CYS A 304 -12.66 13.47 13.40
C CYS A 304 -11.34 13.93 12.79
N LYS A 305 -10.31 14.09 13.62
CA LYS A 305 -8.94 14.34 13.16
C LYS A 305 -7.88 13.79 14.10
N PHE A 306 -6.67 13.60 13.62
CA PHE A 306 -5.54 13.33 14.51
C PHE A 306 -5.25 14.56 15.39
N VAL A 307 -4.82 14.31 16.61
CA VAL A 307 -4.39 15.36 17.56
C VAL A 307 -3.04 14.98 18.14
N ASP A 308 -2.07 15.89 18.06
CA ASP A 308 -0.72 15.63 18.58
C ASP A 308 -0.65 15.81 20.10
N GLU A 309 -1.41 16.77 20.63
CA GLU A 309 -1.46 17.09 22.05
C GLU A 309 -2.90 17.02 22.57
N VAL A 310 -3.10 16.27 23.65
CA VAL A 310 -4.38 16.19 24.35
C VAL A 310 -4.29 17.02 25.62
N SER A 311 -5.18 17.99 25.77
CA SER A 311 -5.27 18.82 26.97
C SER A 311 -5.43 17.96 28.22
N ALA A 312 -4.73 18.30 29.30
CA ALA A 312 -4.80 17.60 30.59
C ALA A 312 -6.21 17.48 31.18
N LYS A 313 -7.16 18.31 30.73
CA LYS A 313 -8.56 18.33 31.17
C LYS A 313 -9.48 17.42 30.35
N ARG A 314 -8.95 16.62 29.43
CA ARG A 314 -9.74 15.78 28.52
C ARG A 314 -9.53 14.31 28.81
N THR A 315 -10.63 13.57 28.83
CA THR A 315 -10.62 12.11 28.93
C THR A 315 -10.16 11.50 27.62
N ILE A 316 -9.22 10.56 27.71
CA ILE A 316 -8.75 9.73 26.59
C ILE A 316 -9.37 8.35 26.77
N TYR A 317 -10.15 7.88 25.80
CA TYR A 317 -10.71 6.53 25.83
C TYR A 317 -9.82 5.56 25.06
N CYS A 318 -9.55 4.40 25.64
CA CYS A 318 -8.83 3.29 25.01
C CYS A 318 -9.72 2.06 24.95
N PHE A 319 -9.52 1.23 23.93
CA PHE A 319 -10.21 -0.05 23.79
C PHE A 319 -9.39 -1.21 24.36
N GLU A 320 -8.06 -1.09 24.35
CA GLU A 320 -7.12 -2.12 24.79
C GLU A 320 -6.21 -1.60 25.91
N PHE A 321 -5.73 -2.52 26.76
CA PHE A 321 -4.89 -2.19 27.91
C PHE A 321 -3.49 -1.68 27.51
N ASP A 322 -2.90 -2.23 26.46
CA ASP A 322 -1.58 -1.83 25.93
C ASP A 322 -1.60 -0.44 25.28
N GLU A 323 -2.77 0.04 24.90
CA GLU A 323 -2.98 1.40 24.45
C GLU A 323 -3.10 2.41 25.58
N MET A 324 -3.30 1.98 26.82
CA MET A 324 -3.48 2.93 27.93
C MET A 324 -2.24 3.83 28.12
N VAL A 325 -2.51 5.12 28.28
CA VAL A 325 -1.55 6.14 28.73
C VAL A 325 -2.03 6.78 30.02
N GLU A 326 -1.18 7.60 30.65
CA GLU A 326 -1.59 8.44 31.76
C GLU A 326 -2.89 9.20 31.41
N ARG A 327 -3.88 9.20 32.32
CA ARG A 327 -5.21 9.84 32.14
C ARG A 327 -6.11 9.21 31.07
N SER A 328 -5.78 8.03 30.58
CA SER A 328 -6.71 7.23 29.78
C SER A 328 -7.67 6.41 30.63
N ILE A 329 -8.85 6.14 30.08
CA ILE A 329 -9.86 5.26 30.65
C ILE A 329 -10.08 4.13 29.66
N LEU A 330 -9.92 2.89 30.14
CA LEU A 330 -10.33 1.72 29.37
C LEU A 330 -11.86 1.70 29.29
N MET A 331 -12.41 1.62 28.07
CA MET A 331 -13.85 1.72 27.87
C MET A 331 -14.62 0.58 28.55
N SER A 332 -15.42 0.92 29.56
CA SER A 332 -16.42 0.03 30.14
C SER A 332 -17.76 0.12 29.40
N ILE A 333 -18.76 -0.63 29.87
CA ILE A 333 -20.14 -0.57 29.35
C ILE A 333 -20.70 0.85 29.49
N ASP A 334 -20.44 1.54 30.60
CA ASP A 334 -20.97 2.89 30.85
C ASP A 334 -20.39 3.92 29.87
N GLU A 335 -19.09 3.82 29.58
CA GLU A 335 -18.42 4.67 28.59
C GLU A 335 -18.97 4.42 27.18
N ARG A 336 -19.19 3.15 26.81
CA ARG A 336 -19.82 2.79 25.52
C ARG A 336 -21.20 3.44 25.37
N MET A 337 -22.01 3.40 26.42
CA MET A 337 -23.32 4.06 26.43
C MET A 337 -23.21 5.59 26.26
N LYS A 338 -22.21 6.23 26.87
CA LYS A 338 -21.97 7.69 26.69
C LYS A 338 -21.61 8.02 25.23
N LEU A 339 -20.93 7.12 24.53
CA LEU A 339 -20.51 7.29 23.13
C LEU A 339 -21.55 6.82 22.11
N GLN A 340 -22.72 6.32 22.53
CA GLN A 340 -23.76 5.82 21.65
C GLN A 340 -24.22 6.84 20.59
N ARG A 341 -24.30 8.13 20.96
CA ARG A 341 -24.64 9.21 20.01
C ARG A 341 -23.63 9.34 18.88
N PHE A 342 -22.35 9.14 19.17
CA PHE A 342 -21.29 9.17 18.18
C PHE A 342 -21.34 7.92 17.30
N LYS A 343 -21.49 6.74 17.90
CA LYS A 343 -21.69 5.47 17.18
C LYS A 343 -22.88 5.54 16.22
N ASP A 344 -24.00 6.11 16.64
CA ASP A 344 -25.18 6.32 15.79
C ASP A 344 -24.94 7.31 14.65
N ALA A 345 -24.15 8.37 14.89
CA ALA A 345 -23.77 9.30 13.85
C ALA A 345 -22.87 8.65 12.79
N MET A 346 -21.91 7.81 13.21
CA MET A 346 -21.10 7.02 12.29
C MET A 346 -21.97 6.10 11.43
N ARG A 347 -22.89 5.35 12.05
CA ARG A 347 -23.84 4.47 11.34
C ARG A 347 -24.70 5.22 10.30
N LYS A 348 -25.05 6.48 10.58
CA LYS A 348 -25.86 7.35 9.71
C LYS A 348 -25.02 8.19 8.73
N ARG A 349 -23.70 8.02 8.67
CA ARG A 349 -22.78 8.82 7.83
C ARG A 349 -22.86 10.34 8.10
N MET A 350 -23.10 10.71 9.35
CA MET A 350 -23.13 12.09 9.84
C MET A 350 -21.78 12.52 10.45
N VAL A 351 -20.69 11.86 10.04
CA VAL A 351 -19.33 12.11 10.53
C VAL A 351 -18.43 12.40 9.36
N SER A 352 -17.67 13.49 9.47
CA SER A 352 -16.65 13.90 8.51
C SER A 352 -15.25 13.75 9.10
N PHE A 353 -14.23 13.66 8.26
CA PHE A 353 -12.86 13.31 8.64
C PHE A 353 -11.86 14.31 8.08
N GLU A 354 -10.71 14.49 8.75
CA GLU A 354 -9.62 15.31 8.19
C GLU A 354 -9.01 14.68 6.93
N ASP A 355 -8.79 13.37 6.96
CA ASP A 355 -8.31 12.60 5.83
C ASP A 355 -8.86 11.16 5.86
N ILE A 356 -8.50 10.39 4.84
CA ILE A 356 -8.89 8.98 4.68
C ILE A 356 -8.29 8.10 5.79
N ASN A 357 -7.09 8.41 6.29
CA ASN A 357 -6.47 7.63 7.37
C ASN A 357 -7.33 7.70 8.63
N VAL A 358 -7.80 8.90 9.01
CA VAL A 358 -8.66 9.08 10.18
C VAL A 358 -9.95 8.25 10.03
N TYR A 359 -10.54 8.19 8.83
CA TYR A 359 -11.72 7.36 8.59
C TYR A 359 -11.47 5.88 8.95
N TYR A 360 -10.39 5.28 8.46
CA TYR A 360 -10.12 3.86 8.71
C TYR A 360 -9.78 3.55 10.17
N TYR A 361 -9.07 4.45 10.86
CA TYR A 361 -8.89 4.34 12.31
C TYR A 361 -10.23 4.40 13.05
N MET A 362 -11.16 5.23 12.59
CA MET A 362 -12.49 5.32 13.18
C MET A 362 -13.38 4.11 12.85
N GLU A 363 -13.24 3.51 11.67
CA GLU A 363 -13.92 2.25 11.33
C GLU A 363 -13.49 1.09 12.25
N GLU A 364 -12.21 1.04 12.62
CA GLU A 364 -11.70 0.12 13.64
C GLU A 364 -12.29 0.42 15.02
N ALA A 365 -12.32 1.70 15.41
CA ALA A 365 -12.95 2.14 16.65
C ALA A 365 -14.43 1.73 16.72
N TYR A 366 -15.17 1.88 15.62
CA TYR A 366 -16.61 1.63 15.54
C TYR A 366 -17.00 0.21 15.94
N LYS A 367 -16.14 -0.78 15.66
CA LYS A 367 -16.34 -2.19 16.08
C LYS A 367 -16.28 -2.35 17.60
N ASN A 368 -15.60 -1.42 18.28
CA ASN A 368 -15.37 -1.41 19.71
C ASN A 368 -16.16 -0.31 20.45
N LEU A 369 -16.89 0.55 19.76
CA LEU A 369 -17.95 1.40 20.34
C LEU A 369 -19.22 0.58 20.50
#